data_AF-A0A7C6IT09-F1
#
_entry.id   AF-A0A7C6IT09-F1
#
_cell.length_a   1.000
_cell.length_b   1.000
_cell.length_c   1.000
_cell.angle_alpha   90.00
_cell.angle_beta   90.00
_cell.angle_gamma   90.00
#
_symmetry.space_group_name_H-M   'P 1'
#
loop_
_entity.id
_entity.type
_entity.pdbx_description
1 polymer ?
#
loop_
_entity_poly.entity_id
_entity_poly.type
_entity_poly.pdbx_seq_one_letter_code
_entity_poly.pdbx_strand_id
1 'polypeptide(L)'
;AVQSATDTNTDSDRGELQKELDQLLTEITRIAENTEFNTKALLNGNLTKALEGELTNSTGVESVILKSGEVEIDETVSVAQTINFEAESTTNANDGAFKSIAVEVTAAGTTATATFTKADLDAGIVTKEVTVGELTFEVTVDQALAAQQGNGDGSKETADTLTCVDKSLTFHIGANANQNVKLGLNDMSAEGLGVNGVDISTQEGANAAITTIQSAIDKVSGERSKLGAFQNRLEHTISNLGTSAENLQAAESRIRDVDMAEEMMEFTKQNILQQAATAMLAQANMAPQTVLQLLG
;
A
#
# COMPACT_ATOMS: atom_id res chain seq x y z
N ALA A 1 12.84 -8.81 -28.51
CA ALA A 1 12.77 -10.22 -28.06
C ALA A 1 12.36 -11.17 -29.20
N VAL A 2 11.11 -11.17 -29.68
CA VAL A 2 10.65 -12.11 -30.74
C VAL A 2 11.46 -11.98 -32.04
N GLN A 3 11.81 -10.75 -32.44
CA GLN A 3 12.67 -10.53 -33.60
C GLN A 3 14.09 -11.10 -33.38
N SER A 4 14.71 -10.84 -32.23
CA SER A 4 16.04 -11.38 -31.87
C SER A 4 16.10 -12.91 -31.74
N ALA A 5 14.98 -13.55 -31.39
CA ALA A 5 14.84 -15.00 -31.32
C ALA A 5 14.79 -15.67 -32.72
N THR A 6 14.62 -14.90 -33.78
CA THR A 6 14.57 -15.42 -35.15
C THR A 6 15.99 -15.70 -35.67
N ASP A 7 16.18 -16.90 -36.24
CA ASP A 7 17.48 -17.43 -36.65
C ASP A 7 18.09 -16.73 -37.88
N THR A 8 17.33 -15.87 -38.55
CA THR A 8 17.76 -15.09 -39.72
C THR A 8 18.48 -13.80 -39.36
N ASN A 9 18.51 -13.41 -38.08
CA ASN A 9 19.21 -12.20 -37.63
C ASN A 9 20.67 -12.51 -37.33
N THR A 10 21.57 -11.64 -37.77
CA THR A 10 23.00 -11.73 -37.44
C THR A 10 23.26 -11.21 -36.03
N ASP A 11 24.41 -11.54 -35.45
CA ASP A 11 24.79 -11.05 -34.12
C ASP A 11 24.95 -9.52 -34.10
N SER A 12 25.28 -8.91 -35.24
CA SER A 12 25.27 -7.46 -35.40
C SER A 12 23.85 -6.88 -35.30
N ASP A 13 22.86 -7.53 -35.93
CA ASP A 13 21.46 -7.09 -35.88
C ASP A 13 20.90 -7.23 -34.46
N ARG A 14 21.25 -8.33 -33.77
CA ARG A 14 20.89 -8.52 -32.35
C ARG A 14 21.52 -7.47 -31.44
N GLY A 15 22.75 -7.03 -31.74
CA GLY A 15 23.41 -5.94 -31.03
C GLY A 15 22.70 -4.58 -31.18
N GLU A 16 22.15 -4.27 -32.36
CA GLU A 16 21.35 -3.05 -32.54
C GLU A 16 19.99 -3.15 -31.83
N LEU A 17 19.34 -4.33 -31.90
CA LEU A 17 18.09 -4.58 -31.17
C LEU A 17 18.29 -4.48 -29.64
N GLN A 18 19.45 -4.88 -29.12
CA GLN A 18 19.78 -4.69 -27.70
C GLN A 18 19.84 -3.21 -27.34
N LYS A 19 20.47 -2.36 -28.17
CA LYS A 19 20.51 -0.91 -27.90
C LYS A 19 19.12 -0.29 -27.88
N GLU A 20 18.23 -0.72 -28.79
CA GLU A 20 16.83 -0.28 -28.77
C GLU A 20 16.13 -0.74 -27.48
N LEU A 21 16.34 -1.98 -27.04
CA LEU A 21 15.81 -2.49 -25.77
C LEU A 21 16.31 -1.68 -24.58
N ASP A 22 17.60 -1.40 -24.50
CA ASP A 22 18.20 -0.63 -23.41
C ASP A 22 17.63 0.81 -23.33
N GLN A 23 17.37 1.42 -24.49
CA GLN A 23 16.68 2.72 -24.56
C GLN A 23 15.24 2.62 -24.05
N LEU A 24 14.50 1.58 -24.43
CA LEU A 24 13.15 1.36 -23.93
C LEU A 24 13.12 1.10 -22.42
N LEU A 25 14.07 0.34 -21.88
CA LEU A 25 14.19 0.10 -20.43
C LEU A 25 14.49 1.39 -19.66
N THR A 26 15.36 2.24 -20.21
CA THR A 26 15.64 3.57 -19.67
C THR A 26 14.37 4.43 -19.66
N GLU A 27 13.62 4.39 -20.75
CA GLU A 27 12.37 5.14 -20.88
C GLU A 27 11.28 4.63 -19.91
N ILE A 28 11.17 3.32 -19.70
CA ILE A 28 10.27 2.72 -18.71
C ILE A 28 10.61 3.22 -17.30
N THR A 29 11.90 3.22 -16.94
CA THR A 29 12.37 3.71 -15.64
C THR A 29 12.09 5.20 -15.48
N ARG A 30 12.32 6.00 -16.54
CA ARG A 30 11.99 7.42 -16.57
C ARG A 30 10.49 7.68 -16.36
N ILE A 31 9.62 6.86 -16.96
CA ILE A 31 8.16 6.97 -16.77
C ILE A 31 7.80 6.63 -15.32
N ALA A 32 8.37 5.57 -14.75
CA ALA A 32 8.12 5.17 -13.37
C ALA A 32 8.52 6.26 -12.37
N GLU A 33 9.65 6.93 -12.59
CA GLU A 33 10.15 8.02 -11.75
C GLU A 33 9.35 9.32 -11.89
N ASN A 34 8.97 9.71 -13.11
CA ASN A 34 8.29 10.99 -13.36
C ASN A 34 6.76 10.93 -13.21
N THR A 35 6.18 9.74 -13.04
CA THR A 35 4.73 9.63 -12.83
C THR A 35 4.41 10.00 -11.40
N GLU A 36 3.96 11.23 -11.20
CA GLU A 36 3.64 11.79 -9.89
C GLU A 36 2.18 12.21 -9.76
N PHE A 37 1.64 12.09 -8.54
CA PHE A 37 0.39 12.72 -8.13
C PHE A 37 0.63 13.60 -6.91
N ASN A 38 0.31 14.89 -7.02
CA ASN A 38 0.54 15.88 -5.98
C ASN A 38 1.97 15.81 -5.40
N THR A 39 2.96 15.84 -6.30
CA THR A 39 4.41 15.74 -6.04
C THR A 39 4.87 14.44 -5.36
N LYS A 40 4.04 13.40 -5.38
CA LYS A 40 4.41 12.06 -4.90
C LYS A 40 4.54 11.12 -6.09
N ALA A 41 5.73 10.57 -6.27
CA ALA A 41 5.96 9.52 -7.25
C ALA A 41 5.08 8.30 -6.93
N LEU A 42 4.44 7.77 -7.97
CA LEU A 42 3.46 6.71 -7.84
C LEU A 42 4.02 5.33 -8.16
N LEU A 43 4.96 5.26 -9.10
CA LEU A 43 5.35 4.03 -9.79
C LEU A 43 6.80 3.62 -9.54
N ASN A 44 7.55 4.38 -8.74
CA ASN A 44 8.97 4.17 -8.45
C ASN A 44 9.22 3.23 -7.25
N GLY A 45 8.21 2.46 -6.86
CA GLY A 45 8.32 1.55 -5.72
C GLY A 45 8.20 2.19 -4.35
N ASN A 46 8.18 3.51 -4.21
CA ASN A 46 8.05 4.16 -2.90
C ASN A 46 6.66 3.98 -2.26
N LEU A 47 5.67 3.49 -3.02
CA LEU A 47 4.32 3.21 -2.55
C LEU A 47 4.01 1.70 -2.51
N THR A 48 5.04 0.86 -2.68
CA THR A 48 4.90 -0.59 -2.53
C THR A 48 4.59 -0.93 -1.08
N LYS A 49 3.87 -2.04 -0.88
CA LYS A 49 3.94 -2.76 0.40
C LYS A 49 5.32 -3.40 0.47
N ALA A 50 6.31 -2.63 0.89
CA ALA A 50 7.67 -3.11 1.05
C ALA A 50 7.86 -3.64 2.46
N LEU A 51 8.41 -4.86 2.53
CA LEU A 51 9.03 -5.38 3.72
C LEU A 51 10.39 -4.67 3.84
N GLU A 52 10.43 -3.53 4.54
CA GLU A 52 11.64 -2.73 4.68
C GLU A 52 12.34 -3.07 5.99
N GLY A 53 13.42 -3.84 5.89
CA GLY A 53 14.34 -4.05 6.98
C GLY A 53 15.61 -4.65 6.42
N GLU A 54 16.71 -3.96 6.68
CA GLU A 54 18.02 -4.57 6.53
C GLU A 54 18.15 -5.60 7.67
N LEU A 55 18.57 -6.82 7.35
CA LEU A 55 18.91 -7.78 8.39
C LEU A 55 20.23 -7.33 9.05
N THR A 56 20.13 -6.36 9.96
CA THR A 56 21.26 -5.65 10.57
C THR A 56 22.16 -6.54 11.41
N ASN A 57 21.70 -7.73 11.81
CA ASN A 57 22.47 -8.64 12.66
C ASN A 57 22.48 -10.09 12.13
N SER A 58 22.17 -10.29 10.85
CA SER A 58 22.18 -11.61 10.24
C SER A 58 23.60 -12.13 10.05
N THR A 59 24.00 -12.98 10.99
CA THR A 59 24.99 -14.01 10.73
C THR A 59 24.33 -15.10 9.87
N GLY A 60 24.26 -14.93 8.55
CA GLY A 60 24.05 -16.03 7.57
C GLY A 60 22.69 -16.12 6.86
N VAL A 61 21.66 -15.42 7.31
CA VAL A 61 20.41 -15.24 6.54
C VAL A 61 20.62 -14.09 5.55
N GLU A 62 20.65 -14.38 4.26
CA GLU A 62 20.95 -13.38 3.23
C GLU A 62 19.71 -12.56 2.86
N SER A 63 18.53 -13.18 2.85
CA SER A 63 17.27 -12.50 2.58
C SER A 63 16.08 -13.28 3.14
N VAL A 64 15.03 -12.53 3.50
CA VAL A 64 13.70 -13.06 3.80
C VAL A 64 12.71 -12.31 2.91
N ILE A 65 12.10 -13.03 1.97
CA ILE A 65 11.21 -12.45 0.96
C ILE A 65 9.81 -13.03 1.14
N LEU A 66 8.79 -12.17 1.15
CA LEU A 66 7.38 -12.60 1.09
C LEU A 66 7.08 -13.14 -0.32
N LYS A 67 6.74 -14.43 -0.40
CA LYS A 67 6.48 -15.12 -1.67
C LYS A 67 5.00 -15.15 -2.00
N SER A 68 4.13 -15.30 -1.01
CA SER A 68 2.68 -15.24 -1.18
C SER A 68 1.96 -14.81 0.08
N GLY A 69 0.80 -14.16 -0.10
CA GLY A 69 -0.06 -13.71 0.99
C GLY A 69 -0.02 -12.18 1.16
N GLU A 70 -1.10 -11.63 1.72
CA GLU A 70 -1.18 -10.20 2.04
C GLU A 70 -0.86 -10.01 3.51
N VAL A 71 0.26 -9.34 3.83
CA VAL A 71 0.49 -8.84 5.18
C VAL A 71 -0.49 -7.69 5.43
N GLU A 72 -1.24 -7.78 6.53
CA GLU A 72 -2.12 -6.70 6.98
C GLU A 72 -1.31 -5.47 7.42
N ILE A 73 -1.99 -4.34 7.46
CA ILE A 73 -1.35 -3.04 7.67
C ILE A 73 -0.93 -2.88 9.14
N ASP A 74 0.24 -2.28 9.39
CA ASP A 74 0.85 -2.07 10.73
C ASP A 74 1.32 -3.34 11.45
N GLU A 75 1.41 -4.47 10.75
CA GLU A 75 1.91 -5.70 11.31
C GLU A 75 3.43 -5.80 11.21
N THR A 76 4.10 -5.98 12.35
CA THR A 76 5.56 -6.16 12.38
C THR A 76 5.88 -7.64 12.18
N VAL A 77 6.69 -7.96 11.16
CA VAL A 77 7.20 -9.32 10.97
C VAL A 77 8.59 -9.42 11.62
N SER A 78 8.71 -10.08 12.76
CA SER A 78 10.03 -10.29 13.38
C SER A 78 10.67 -11.56 12.87
N VAL A 79 11.96 -11.50 12.54
CA VAL A 79 12.75 -12.66 12.11
C VAL A 79 13.82 -12.90 13.16
N ALA A 80 13.71 -13.98 13.92
CA ALA A 80 14.74 -14.41 14.85
C ALA A 80 15.57 -15.54 14.23
N GLN A 81 16.89 -15.50 14.42
CA GLN A 81 17.80 -16.55 14.03
C GLN A 81 18.44 -17.18 15.26
N THR A 82 18.50 -18.51 15.26
CA THR A 82 19.18 -19.31 16.26
C THR A 82 20.24 -20.17 15.58
N ILE A 83 21.51 -19.96 15.91
CA ILE A 83 22.61 -20.78 15.42
C ILE A 83 22.95 -21.83 16.49
N ASN A 84 22.84 -23.10 16.12
CA ASN A 84 23.12 -24.23 16.99
C ASN A 84 24.50 -24.83 16.67
N PHE A 85 25.28 -25.10 17.71
CA PHE A 85 26.58 -25.79 17.65
C PHE A 85 26.48 -27.17 18.33
N GLU A 86 27.30 -28.13 17.90
CA GLU A 86 27.43 -29.42 18.60
C GLU A 86 28.20 -29.26 19.93
N ALA A 87 27.93 -30.18 20.86
CA ALA A 87 28.60 -30.20 22.17
C ALA A 87 30.12 -30.38 22.03
N GLU A 88 30.87 -29.68 22.87
CA GLU A 88 32.33 -29.63 22.84
C GLU A 88 32.96 -31.03 22.97
N SER A 89 33.83 -31.39 22.01
CA SER A 89 34.64 -32.60 22.10
C SER A 89 35.74 -32.39 23.15
N THR A 90 35.85 -33.30 24.12
CA THR A 90 36.72 -33.24 25.32
C THR A 90 38.24 -33.18 25.04
N THR A 91 38.65 -33.00 23.79
CA THR A 91 40.06 -33.08 23.37
C THR A 91 40.62 -31.79 22.81
N ASN A 92 39.80 -30.77 22.51
CA ASN A 92 40.26 -29.42 22.15
C ASN A 92 39.27 -28.39 22.68
N ALA A 93 39.76 -27.47 23.53
CA ALA A 93 38.99 -26.31 23.93
C ALA A 93 38.76 -25.42 22.68
N ASN A 94 37.50 -25.14 22.37
CA ASN A 94 36.99 -24.23 21.32
C ASN A 94 36.62 -24.78 19.93
N ASP A 95 36.12 -26.03 19.77
CA ASP A 95 35.57 -26.44 18.46
C ASP A 95 34.27 -27.26 18.58
N GLY A 96 33.20 -26.59 19.01
CA GLY A 96 31.84 -27.09 18.73
C GLY A 96 31.53 -26.88 17.25
N ALA A 97 31.48 -27.96 16.47
CA ALA A 97 31.18 -27.88 15.04
C ALA A 97 29.76 -27.34 14.81
N PHE A 98 29.59 -26.50 13.80
CA PHE A 98 28.29 -25.99 13.36
C PHE A 98 27.30 -27.13 13.10
N LYS A 99 26.07 -27.02 13.64
CA LYS A 99 25.02 -28.06 13.53
C LYS A 99 23.89 -27.64 12.60
N SER A 100 23.27 -26.48 12.88
CA SER A 100 22.13 -25.99 12.14
C SER A 100 21.85 -24.51 12.41
N ILE A 101 21.11 -23.89 11.50
CA ILE A 101 20.47 -22.59 11.69
C ILE A 101 18.97 -22.81 11.75
N ALA A 102 18.31 -22.31 12.79
CA ALA A 102 16.86 -22.16 12.82
C ALA A 102 16.53 -20.69 12.56
N VAL A 103 15.64 -20.42 11.61
CA VAL A 103 15.09 -19.09 11.35
C VAL A 103 13.62 -19.13 11.72
N GLU A 104 13.24 -18.35 12.72
CA GLU A 104 11.87 -18.17 13.17
C GLU A 104 11.33 -16.88 12.56
N VAL A 105 10.26 -17.01 11.78
CA VAL A 105 9.51 -15.88 11.24
C VAL A 105 8.22 -15.76 12.04
N THR A 106 8.00 -14.59 12.63
CA THR A 106 6.77 -14.28 13.37
C THR A 106 5.98 -13.24 12.60
N ALA A 107 4.73 -13.54 12.29
CA ALA A 107 3.75 -12.62 11.72
C ALA A 107 2.42 -12.81 12.47
N ALA A 108 1.73 -11.72 12.78
CA ALA A 108 0.41 -11.68 13.42
C ALA A 108 0.34 -12.45 14.74
N GLY A 109 1.45 -12.52 15.48
CA GLY A 109 1.55 -13.31 16.71
C GLY A 109 1.61 -14.83 16.51
N THR A 110 1.75 -15.30 15.26
CA THR A 110 2.00 -16.69 14.89
C THR A 110 3.45 -16.84 14.46
N THR A 111 4.13 -17.88 14.95
CA THR A 111 5.54 -18.16 14.69
C THR A 111 5.68 -19.41 13.83
N ALA A 112 6.52 -19.39 12.80
CA ALA A 112 6.92 -20.58 12.07
C ALA A 112 8.45 -20.62 11.88
N THR A 113 9.02 -21.81 11.93
CA THR A 113 10.46 -22.01 11.96
C THR A 113 10.93 -22.81 10.74
N ALA A 114 11.90 -22.30 9.98
CA ALA A 114 12.70 -23.09 9.05
C ALA A 114 14.02 -23.49 9.69
N THR A 115 14.38 -24.77 9.61
CA THR A 115 15.70 -25.27 10.01
C THR A 115 16.54 -25.65 8.80
N PHE A 116 17.74 -25.10 8.73
CA PHE A 116 18.78 -25.40 7.75
C PHE A 116 19.86 -26.23 8.43
N THR A 117 20.06 -27.47 7.96
CA THR A 117 21.07 -28.35 8.54
C THR A 117 22.43 -28.11 7.91
N LYS A 118 23.51 -28.55 8.57
CA LYS A 118 24.85 -28.54 7.99
C LYS A 118 24.92 -29.18 6.59
N ALA A 119 24.21 -30.29 6.38
CA ALA A 119 24.18 -30.97 5.09
C ALA A 119 23.49 -30.14 3.98
N ASP A 120 22.49 -29.33 4.35
CA ASP A 120 21.82 -28.44 3.41
C ASP A 120 22.79 -27.30 2.99
N LEU A 121 23.46 -26.68 3.96
CA LEU A 121 24.36 -25.54 3.74
C LEU A 121 25.67 -25.91 3.05
N ASP A 122 26.18 -27.12 3.26
CA ASP A 122 27.35 -27.64 2.55
C ASP A 122 27.07 -27.81 1.02
N ALA A 123 25.80 -27.76 0.59
CA ALA A 123 25.40 -27.89 -0.82
C ALA A 123 25.33 -26.57 -1.61
N GLY A 124 25.38 -25.40 -0.95
CA GLY A 124 25.18 -24.11 -1.63
C GLY A 124 24.34 -23.12 -0.84
N ILE A 125 23.83 -22.12 -1.56
CA ILE A 125 22.75 -21.24 -1.09
C ILE A 125 21.48 -22.09 -0.99
N VAL A 126 20.86 -22.13 0.19
CA VAL A 126 19.65 -22.92 0.43
C VAL A 126 18.48 -22.00 0.68
N THR A 127 17.42 -22.17 -0.11
CA THR A 127 16.13 -21.53 0.10
C THR A 127 15.16 -22.51 0.74
N LYS A 128 14.46 -22.10 1.79
CA LYS A 128 13.32 -22.85 2.35
C LYS A 128 12.12 -21.95 2.52
N GLU A 129 10.95 -22.51 2.27
CA GLU A 129 9.68 -21.83 2.48
C GLU A 129 9.24 -21.99 3.94
N VAL A 130 8.82 -20.89 4.55
CA VAL A 130 8.26 -20.80 5.89
C VAL A 130 6.84 -20.25 5.77
N THR A 131 5.85 -21.09 6.08
CA THR A 131 4.45 -20.66 6.09
C THR A 131 4.06 -20.21 7.49
N VAL A 132 3.70 -18.93 7.65
CA VAL A 132 3.12 -18.37 8.87
C VAL A 132 1.65 -18.04 8.59
N GLY A 133 0.72 -18.88 9.04
CA GLY A 133 -0.70 -18.70 8.72
C GLY A 133 -0.97 -18.83 7.21
N GLU A 134 -1.46 -17.76 6.57
CA GLU A 134 -1.67 -17.68 5.11
C GLU A 134 -0.47 -17.07 4.35
N LEU A 135 0.54 -16.58 5.08
CA LEU A 135 1.74 -15.96 4.51
C LEU A 135 2.80 -17.03 4.25
N THR A 136 3.43 -17.02 3.08
CA THR A 136 4.63 -17.80 2.80
C THR A 136 5.83 -16.88 2.63
N PHE A 137 6.87 -17.15 3.41
CA PHE A 137 8.16 -16.47 3.38
C PHE A 137 9.18 -17.42 2.76
N GLU A 138 9.96 -16.93 1.80
CA GLU A 138 11.15 -17.61 1.31
C GLU A 138 12.34 -17.08 2.10
N VAL A 139 12.99 -17.98 2.84
CA VAL A 139 14.18 -17.68 3.65
C VAL A 139 15.39 -18.26 2.93
N THR A 140 16.36 -17.41 2.62
CA THR A 140 17.62 -17.78 1.96
C THR A 140 18.78 -17.70 2.94
N VAL A 141 19.58 -18.76 3.05
CA VAL A 141 20.75 -18.82 3.93
C VAL A 141 22.01 -19.11 3.10
N ASP A 142 23.07 -18.35 3.34
CA ASP A 142 24.35 -18.42 2.62
C ASP A 142 25.40 -19.29 3.34
N GLN A 143 26.28 -19.91 2.54
CA GLN A 143 27.37 -20.81 2.93
C GLN A 143 28.40 -20.19 3.87
N ALA A 144 28.52 -18.84 3.92
CA ALA A 144 29.53 -18.14 4.71
C ALA A 144 29.50 -18.47 6.22
N LEU A 145 28.41 -19.05 6.72
CA LEU A 145 28.27 -19.45 8.13
C LEU A 145 28.78 -20.84 8.49
N ALA A 146 28.98 -21.73 7.52
CA ALA A 146 29.48 -23.09 7.79
C ALA A 146 30.91 -23.11 8.36
N ALA A 147 31.63 -21.99 8.29
CA ALA A 147 32.99 -21.80 8.80
C ALA A 147 33.08 -21.14 10.19
N GLN A 148 31.95 -20.84 10.86
CA GLN A 148 31.99 -20.25 12.21
C GLN A 148 32.31 -21.31 13.27
N GLN A 149 33.38 -21.11 14.02
CA GLN A 149 33.70 -21.88 15.23
C GLN A 149 33.01 -21.26 16.45
N GLY A 150 32.36 -22.10 17.27
CA GLY A 150 31.73 -21.72 18.53
C GLY A 150 32.64 -21.97 19.74
N ASN A 151 32.62 -21.07 20.71
CA ASN A 151 33.19 -21.30 22.04
C ASN A 151 32.22 -22.17 22.87
N GLY A 152 32.34 -23.49 22.78
CA GLY A 152 31.64 -24.46 23.64
C GLY A 152 30.19 -24.77 23.25
N ASP A 153 29.57 -25.68 24.02
CA ASP A 153 28.15 -26.09 23.89
C ASP A 153 27.23 -24.89 24.18
N GLY A 154 26.51 -24.44 23.16
CA GLY A 154 25.64 -23.29 23.28
C GLY A 154 24.93 -22.91 21.99
N SER A 155 23.78 -22.26 22.14
CA SER A 155 23.04 -21.59 21.06
C SER A 155 23.40 -20.10 21.07
N LYS A 156 23.62 -19.52 19.89
CA LYS A 156 23.66 -18.05 19.73
C LYS A 156 22.34 -17.60 19.11
N GLU A 157 21.61 -16.78 19.85
CA GLU A 157 20.37 -16.17 19.37
C GLU A 157 20.65 -14.74 18.92
N THR A 158 20.23 -14.44 17.71
CA THR A 158 20.24 -13.11 17.15
C THR A 158 18.84 -12.78 16.68
N ALA A 159 18.21 -11.78 17.30
CA ALA A 159 16.92 -11.28 16.87
C ALA A 159 17.12 -10.14 15.87
N ASP A 160 16.46 -10.24 14.71
CA ASP A 160 16.37 -9.15 13.74
C ASP A 160 14.92 -8.71 13.58
N THR A 161 14.72 -7.43 13.30
CA THR A 161 13.37 -6.87 13.15
C THR A 161 13.19 -6.40 11.72
N LEU A 162 12.30 -7.07 10.99
CA LEU A 162 11.98 -6.75 9.62
C LEU A 162 10.65 -5.96 9.61
N THR A 163 10.74 -4.63 9.49
CA THR A 163 9.54 -3.79 9.56
C THR A 163 8.79 -3.79 8.23
N CYS A 164 7.56 -4.30 8.21
CA CYS A 164 6.65 -4.04 7.10
C CYS A 164 6.25 -2.57 7.14
N VAL A 165 6.65 -1.77 6.15
CA VAL A 165 6.18 -0.38 6.04
C VAL A 165 5.16 -0.32 4.92
N ASP A 166 3.88 -0.21 5.28
CA ASP A 166 2.83 0.09 4.31
C ASP A 166 2.93 1.56 3.89
N LYS A 167 3.48 1.81 2.70
CA LYS A 167 3.58 3.15 2.12
C LYS A 167 2.37 3.51 1.24
N SER A 168 1.24 2.79 1.37
CA SER A 168 0.04 3.05 0.57
C SER A 168 -0.53 4.47 0.78
N LEU A 169 -1.09 5.03 -0.30
CA LEU A 169 -1.77 6.32 -0.26
C LEU A 169 -3.18 6.16 0.30
N THR A 170 -3.49 6.86 1.39
CA THR A 170 -4.84 6.90 1.94
C THR A 170 -5.63 8.07 1.36
N PHE A 171 -6.73 7.78 0.68
CA PHE A 171 -7.68 8.75 0.15
C PHE A 171 -8.93 8.79 1.03
N HIS A 172 -9.29 9.98 1.55
CA HIS A 172 -10.60 10.18 2.18
C HIS A 172 -11.64 10.41 1.10
N ILE A 173 -12.61 9.50 0.99
CA ILE A 173 -13.58 9.49 -0.11
C ILE A 173 -15.00 9.82 0.40
N GLY A 174 -15.16 10.19 1.67
CA GLY A 174 -16.47 10.29 2.30
C GLY A 174 -16.69 11.55 3.12
N ALA A 175 -17.92 11.72 3.61
CA ALA A 175 -18.31 12.82 4.49
C ALA A 175 -18.15 12.45 5.98
N ASN A 176 -18.04 11.16 6.30
CA ASN A 176 -17.93 10.65 7.66
C ASN A 176 -16.52 10.15 7.98
N ALA A 177 -16.16 10.15 9.26
CA ALA A 177 -14.90 9.59 9.74
C ALA A 177 -14.68 8.15 9.26
N ASN A 178 -13.43 7.80 8.97
CA ASN A 178 -12.98 6.48 8.52
C ASN A 178 -13.48 6.02 7.13
N GLN A 179 -14.12 6.89 6.35
CA GLN A 179 -14.44 6.60 4.95
C GLN A 179 -13.21 6.79 4.05
N ASN A 180 -12.25 5.89 4.19
CA ASN A 180 -10.96 5.95 3.52
C ASN A 180 -10.77 4.78 2.54
N VAL A 181 -10.01 5.03 1.49
CA VAL A 181 -9.60 4.04 0.50
C VAL A 181 -8.08 4.12 0.36
N LYS A 182 -7.39 3.02 0.66
CA LYS A 182 -5.93 2.93 0.60
C LYS A 182 -5.50 2.34 -0.73
N LEU A 183 -4.57 2.97 -1.45
CA LEU A 183 -4.01 2.50 -2.72
C LEU A 183 -2.51 2.24 -2.54
N GLY A 184 -2.10 0.98 -2.64
CA GLY A 184 -0.69 0.60 -2.76
C GLY A 184 -0.38 0.25 -4.21
N LEU A 185 0.74 0.78 -4.73
CA LEU A 185 1.20 0.53 -6.10
C LEU A 185 2.56 -0.15 -6.03
N ASN A 186 2.74 -1.22 -6.81
CA ASN A 186 4.04 -1.88 -6.89
C ASN A 186 5.05 -1.09 -7.73
N ASP A 187 6.35 -1.37 -7.57
CA ASP A 187 7.39 -0.74 -8.39
C ASP A 187 7.26 -1.16 -9.86
N MET A 188 7.04 -0.19 -10.74
CA MET A 188 6.92 -0.39 -12.19
C MET A 188 8.17 0.10 -12.94
N SER A 189 9.27 0.39 -12.24
CA SER A 189 10.58 0.61 -12.86
C SER A 189 11.06 -0.65 -13.59
N ALA A 190 12.07 -0.52 -14.47
CA ALA A 190 12.64 -1.69 -15.14
C ALA A 190 13.19 -2.73 -14.14
N GLU A 191 13.66 -2.27 -12.98
CA GLU A 191 14.17 -3.11 -11.90
C GLU A 191 13.03 -3.81 -11.15
N GLY A 192 11.99 -3.09 -10.72
CA GLY A 192 10.81 -3.67 -10.06
C GLY A 192 10.03 -4.66 -10.94
N LEU A 193 10.03 -4.43 -12.26
CA LEU A 193 9.43 -5.34 -13.23
C LEU A 193 10.32 -6.58 -13.51
N GLY A 194 11.60 -6.55 -13.16
CA GLY A 194 12.56 -7.63 -13.41
C GLY A 194 13.00 -7.74 -14.87
N VAL A 195 12.94 -6.62 -15.59
CA VAL A 195 13.38 -6.52 -17.01
C VAL A 195 14.71 -5.78 -17.16
N ASN A 196 15.28 -5.29 -16.05
CA ASN A 196 16.62 -4.73 -16.02
C ASN A 196 17.66 -5.84 -16.26
N GLY A 197 18.56 -5.66 -17.22
CA GLY A 197 19.58 -6.65 -17.56
C GLY A 197 19.13 -7.77 -18.50
N VAL A 198 17.97 -7.64 -19.15
CA VAL A 198 17.55 -8.58 -20.20
C VAL A 198 18.47 -8.46 -21.41
N ASP A 199 19.20 -9.54 -21.70
CA ASP A 199 20.09 -9.64 -22.85
C ASP A 199 19.44 -10.45 -23.98
N ILE A 200 19.22 -9.78 -25.12
CA ILE A 200 18.68 -10.34 -26.37
C ILE A 200 19.75 -10.43 -27.47
N SER A 201 21.04 -10.29 -27.13
CA SER A 201 22.17 -10.45 -28.04
C SER A 201 22.36 -11.89 -28.52
N THR A 202 21.82 -12.86 -27.79
CA THR A 202 21.80 -14.28 -28.16
C THR A 202 20.38 -14.79 -28.37
N GLN A 203 20.23 -15.85 -29.17
CA GLN A 203 18.92 -16.47 -29.41
C GLN A 203 18.34 -17.10 -28.13
N GLU A 204 19.19 -17.70 -27.28
CA GLU A 204 18.79 -18.27 -26.01
C GLU A 204 18.36 -17.19 -25.01
N GLY A 205 19.13 -16.09 -24.90
CA GLY A 205 18.76 -14.92 -24.11
C GLY A 205 17.46 -14.27 -24.59
N ALA A 206 17.25 -14.19 -25.90
CA ALA A 206 16.01 -13.68 -26.48
C ALA A 206 14.77 -14.53 -26.15
N ASN A 207 14.91 -15.85 -26.01
CA ASN A 207 13.81 -16.72 -25.58
C ASN A 207 13.52 -16.57 -24.08
N ALA A 208 14.56 -16.48 -23.23
CA ALA A 208 14.38 -16.19 -21.81
C ALA A 208 13.73 -14.81 -21.60
N ALA A 209 14.13 -13.82 -22.40
CA ALA A 209 13.58 -12.47 -22.40
C ALA A 209 12.07 -12.42 -22.68
N ILE A 210 11.53 -13.31 -23.52
CA ILE A 210 10.08 -13.34 -23.80
C ILE A 210 9.31 -13.69 -22.52
N THR A 211 9.79 -14.67 -21.75
CA THR A 211 9.15 -15.09 -20.51
C THR A 211 9.25 -14.02 -19.41
N THR A 212 10.40 -13.36 -19.28
CA THR A 212 10.58 -12.27 -18.30
C THR A 212 9.72 -11.06 -18.67
N ILE A 213 9.67 -10.67 -19.94
CA ILE A 213 8.80 -9.59 -20.44
C ILE A 213 7.33 -9.95 -20.25
N GLN A 214 6.91 -11.19 -20.51
CA GLN A 214 5.53 -11.62 -20.28
C GLN A 214 5.15 -11.49 -18.80
N SER A 215 6.03 -11.93 -17.90
CA SER A 215 5.83 -11.79 -16.45
C SER A 215 5.72 -10.31 -16.03
N ALA A 216 6.53 -9.43 -16.63
CA ALA A 216 6.43 -7.99 -16.41
C ALA A 216 5.11 -7.39 -16.94
N ILE A 217 4.64 -7.83 -18.10
CA ILE A 217 3.34 -7.41 -18.66
C ILE A 217 2.20 -7.84 -17.73
N ASP A 218 2.25 -9.05 -17.19
CA ASP A 218 1.23 -9.55 -16.27
C ASP A 218 1.21 -8.75 -14.96
N LYS A 219 2.39 -8.38 -14.42
CA LYS A 219 2.51 -7.46 -13.27
C LYS A 219 1.85 -6.11 -13.55
N VAL A 220 2.19 -5.47 -14.68
CA VAL A 220 1.60 -4.17 -15.09
C VAL A 220 0.09 -4.29 -15.29
N SER A 221 -0.37 -5.38 -15.90
CA SER A 221 -1.80 -5.63 -16.12
C SER A 221 -2.55 -5.82 -14.81
N GLY A 222 -1.96 -6.51 -13.84
CA GLY A 222 -2.49 -6.62 -12.49
C GLY A 222 -2.62 -5.26 -11.81
N GLU A 223 -1.61 -4.40 -11.93
CA GLU A 223 -1.64 -3.06 -11.34
C GLU A 223 -2.68 -2.14 -12.00
N ARG A 224 -2.82 -2.22 -13.34
CA ARG A 224 -3.90 -1.52 -14.07
C ARG A 224 -5.29 -2.01 -13.66
N SER A 225 -5.44 -3.30 -13.39
CA SER A 225 -6.70 -3.87 -12.89
C SER A 225 -7.08 -3.29 -11.54
N LYS A 226 -6.11 -3.19 -10.60
CA LYS A 226 -6.32 -2.51 -9.31
C LYS A 226 -6.75 -1.07 -9.54
N LEU A 227 -5.98 -0.29 -10.32
CA LEU A 227 -6.33 1.11 -10.60
C LEU A 227 -7.73 1.27 -11.22
N GLY A 228 -8.14 0.38 -12.11
CA GLY A 228 -9.51 0.36 -12.65
C GLY A 228 -10.57 0.11 -11.58
N ALA A 229 -10.33 -0.84 -10.67
CA ALA A 229 -11.22 -1.06 -9.54
C ALA A 229 -11.29 0.16 -8.59
N PHE A 230 -10.17 0.83 -8.34
CA PHE A 230 -10.15 2.09 -7.58
C PHE A 230 -10.92 3.20 -8.27
N GLN A 231 -10.79 3.36 -9.59
CA GLN A 231 -11.57 4.32 -10.36
C GLN A 231 -13.07 4.06 -10.22
N ASN A 232 -13.51 2.80 -10.39
CA ASN A 232 -14.93 2.43 -10.22
C ASN A 232 -15.44 2.75 -8.81
N ARG A 233 -14.63 2.44 -7.78
CA ARG A 233 -14.99 2.77 -6.38
C ARG A 233 -15.07 4.28 -6.15
N LEU A 234 -14.14 5.05 -6.70
CA LEU A 234 -14.15 6.51 -6.61
C LEU A 234 -15.38 7.09 -7.31
N GLU A 235 -15.72 6.61 -8.51
CA GLU A 235 -16.89 7.09 -9.26
C GLU A 235 -18.21 6.80 -8.53
N HIS A 236 -18.38 5.58 -8.01
CA HIS A 236 -19.54 5.26 -7.17
C HIS A 236 -19.58 6.13 -5.91
N THR A 237 -18.43 6.38 -5.29
CA THR A 237 -18.39 7.21 -4.09
C THR A 237 -18.69 8.67 -4.39
N ILE A 238 -18.20 9.22 -5.50
CA ILE A 238 -18.52 10.57 -5.98
C ILE A 238 -20.02 10.69 -6.23
N SER A 239 -20.64 9.70 -6.88
CA SER A 239 -22.09 9.68 -7.10
C SER A 239 -22.88 9.66 -5.77
N ASN A 240 -22.46 8.82 -4.82
CA ASN A 240 -23.08 8.74 -3.49
C ASN A 240 -22.88 10.03 -2.68
N LEU A 241 -21.70 10.63 -2.74
CA LEU A 241 -21.41 11.92 -2.11
C LEU A 241 -22.21 13.05 -2.73
N GLY A 242 -22.37 13.08 -4.06
CA GLY A 242 -23.22 14.06 -4.73
C GLY A 242 -24.67 13.98 -4.25
N THR A 243 -25.22 12.76 -4.16
CA THR A 243 -26.57 12.54 -3.62
C THR A 243 -26.67 12.96 -2.15
N SER A 244 -25.64 12.65 -1.35
CA SER A 244 -25.59 13.04 0.06
C SER A 244 -25.47 14.55 0.22
N ALA A 245 -24.69 15.22 -0.63
CA ALA A 245 -24.55 16.68 -0.65
C ALA A 245 -25.87 17.35 -1.03
N GLU A 246 -26.60 16.83 -2.02
CA GLU A 246 -27.94 17.33 -2.39
C GLU A 246 -28.93 17.16 -1.24
N ASN A 247 -28.93 16.00 -0.59
CA ASN A 247 -29.78 15.74 0.58
C ASN A 247 -29.44 16.66 1.76
N LEU A 248 -28.15 16.90 2.02
CA LEU A 248 -27.69 17.81 3.08
C LEU A 248 -28.02 19.26 2.74
N GLN A 249 -27.87 19.69 1.48
CA GLN A 249 -28.25 21.02 1.05
C GLN A 249 -29.77 21.23 1.15
N ALA A 250 -30.58 20.23 0.80
CA ALA A 250 -32.03 20.28 0.98
C ALA A 250 -32.43 20.30 2.47
N ALA A 251 -31.71 19.56 3.31
CA ALA A 251 -31.91 19.61 4.77
C ALA A 251 -31.49 20.96 5.35
N GLU A 252 -30.38 21.53 4.89
CA GLU A 252 -29.93 22.87 5.26
C GLU A 252 -30.95 23.93 4.82
N SER A 253 -31.45 23.85 3.59
CA SER A 253 -32.52 24.72 3.08
C SER A 253 -33.77 24.61 3.94
N ARG A 254 -34.23 23.42 4.34
CA ARG A 254 -35.37 23.28 5.27
C ARG A 254 -35.12 23.87 6.67
N ILE A 255 -33.88 23.90 7.13
CA ILE A 255 -33.53 24.43 8.45
C ILE A 255 -33.33 25.94 8.41
N ARG A 256 -32.72 26.45 7.33
CA ARG A 256 -32.29 27.84 7.21
C ARG A 256 -33.28 28.70 6.44
N ASP A 257 -33.87 28.15 5.39
CA ASP A 257 -34.81 28.87 4.55
C ASP A 257 -36.19 28.79 5.21
N VAL A 258 -36.82 29.95 5.30
CA VAL A 258 -38.16 30.08 5.85
C VAL A 258 -39.19 29.87 4.75
N ASP A 259 -40.33 29.25 5.09
CA ASP A 259 -41.45 29.18 4.16
C ASP A 259 -42.03 30.58 3.97
N MET A 260 -41.72 31.18 2.81
CA MET A 260 -42.17 32.52 2.43
C MET A 260 -43.69 32.65 2.49
N ALA A 261 -44.46 31.58 2.26
CA ALA A 261 -45.92 31.68 2.31
C ALA A 261 -46.41 31.87 3.75
N GLU A 262 -45.85 31.14 4.71
CA GLU A 262 -46.20 31.26 6.13
C GLU A 262 -45.72 32.61 6.71
N GLU A 263 -44.48 33.01 6.44
CA GLU A 263 -43.97 34.31 6.89
C GLU A 263 -44.72 35.49 6.27
N MET A 264 -45.13 35.42 5.01
CA MET A 264 -45.92 36.49 4.40
C MET A 264 -47.34 36.56 4.99
N MET A 265 -47.95 35.44 5.36
CA MET A 265 -49.23 35.43 6.08
C MET A 265 -49.07 36.01 7.49
N GLU A 266 -48.04 35.61 8.22
CA GLU A 266 -47.78 36.12 9.57
C GLU A 266 -47.40 37.61 9.53
N PHE A 267 -46.55 38.03 8.60
CA PHE A 267 -46.24 39.45 8.35
C PHE A 267 -47.50 40.25 8.00
N THR A 268 -48.37 39.73 7.12
CA THR A 268 -49.62 40.41 6.75
C THR A 268 -50.58 40.50 7.95
N LYS A 269 -50.71 39.42 8.72
CA LYS A 269 -51.50 39.39 9.97
C LYS A 269 -50.95 40.39 10.99
N GLN A 270 -49.64 40.48 11.15
CA GLN A 270 -49.00 41.46 12.05
C GLN A 270 -49.23 42.89 11.56
N ASN A 271 -49.15 43.17 10.25
CA ASN A 271 -49.49 44.48 9.70
C ASN A 271 -50.97 44.83 9.92
N ILE A 272 -51.89 43.90 9.70
CA ILE A 272 -53.32 44.09 9.97
C ILE A 272 -53.55 44.33 11.46
N LEU A 273 -52.89 43.58 12.35
CA LEU A 273 -52.97 43.79 13.80
C LEU A 273 -52.42 45.16 14.21
N GLN A 274 -51.31 45.63 13.63
CA GLN A 274 -50.77 46.97 13.90
C GLN A 274 -51.72 48.07 13.40
N GLN A 275 -52.32 47.91 12.21
CA GLN A 275 -53.32 48.83 11.68
C GLN A 275 -54.61 48.82 12.51
N ALA A 276 -55.06 47.64 12.95
CA ALA A 276 -56.21 47.49 13.83
C ALA A 276 -55.93 48.07 15.22
N ALA A 277 -54.73 47.87 15.78
CA ALA A 277 -54.34 48.42 17.07
C ALA A 277 -54.27 49.95 17.03
N THR A 278 -53.75 50.54 15.96
CA THR A 278 -53.73 52.01 15.76
C THR A 278 -55.13 52.58 15.54
N ALA A 279 -55.98 51.91 14.75
CA ALA A 279 -57.38 52.31 14.56
C ALA A 279 -58.21 52.16 15.86
N MET A 280 -58.01 51.07 16.61
CA MET A 280 -58.66 50.87 17.91
C MET A 280 -58.16 51.88 18.95
N LEU A 281 -56.87 52.19 18.99
CA LEU A 281 -56.35 53.26 19.84
C LEU A 281 -56.95 54.62 19.46
N ALA A 282 -57.05 54.92 18.16
CA ALA A 282 -57.69 56.15 17.70
C ALA A 282 -59.17 56.22 18.10
N GLN A 283 -59.92 55.12 17.95
CA GLN A 283 -61.33 55.06 18.34
C GLN A 283 -61.53 55.08 19.86
N ALA A 284 -60.67 54.40 20.63
CA ALA A 284 -60.66 54.44 22.09
C ALA A 284 -60.30 55.84 22.63
N ASN A 285 -59.48 56.62 21.90
CA ASN A 285 -59.20 58.01 22.23
C ASN A 285 -60.33 58.98 21.83
N MET A 286 -61.12 58.65 20.79
CA MET A 286 -62.27 59.46 20.36
C MET A 286 -63.52 59.25 21.24
N ALA A 287 -63.77 58.03 21.72
CA ALA A 287 -64.92 57.71 22.57
C ALA A 287 -65.06 58.59 23.84
N PRO A 288 -64.00 58.91 24.60
CA PRO A 288 -64.09 59.86 25.71
C PRO A 288 -64.23 61.32 25.23
N GLN A 289 -63.68 61.70 24.08
CA GLN A 289 -63.81 63.07 23.55
C GLN A 289 -65.24 63.39 23.10
N THR A 290 -65.96 62.42 22.52
CA THR A 290 -67.37 62.60 22.14
C THR A 290 -68.28 62.66 23.37
N VAL A 291 -67.95 61.94 24.43
CA VAL A 291 -68.64 62.05 25.73
C VAL A 291 -68.39 63.40 26.38
N LEU A 292 -67.17 63.96 26.29
CA LEU A 292 -66.89 65.33 26.75
C LEU A 292 -67.64 66.40 25.93
N GLN A 293 -67.84 66.21 24.62
CA GLN A 293 -68.67 67.11 23.80
C GLN A 293 -70.17 67.06 24.15
N LEU A 294 -70.64 65.99 24.79
CA LEU A 294 -72.02 65.86 25.26
C LEU A 294 -72.23 66.42 26.68
N LEU A 295 -71.14 66.68 27.43
CA LEU A 295 -71.19 67.24 28.78
C LEU A 295 -70.77 68.72 28.86
N GLY A 296 -70.15 69.27 27.81
CA GLY A 296 -69.81 70.70 27.71
C GLY A 296 -70.83 71.48 26.89
#